data_AF-A0A2E3X2Z0-F1
#
_entry.id   AF-A0A2E3X2Z0-F1
#
_cell.length_a   1.000
_cell.length_b   1.000
_cell.length_c   1.000
_cell.angle_alpha   90.00
_cell.angle_beta   90.00
_cell.angle_gamma   90.00
#
_symmetry.space_group_name_H-M   'P 1'
#
loop_
_entity.id
_entity.type
_entity.pdbx_description
1 polymer ?
#
loop_
_entity_poly.entity_id
_entity_poly.type
_entity_poly.pdbx_seq_one_letter_code
_entity_poly.pdbx_strand_id
1 'polypeptide(L)'
;MAYSHQSQLLTKAAAALLSCSVVVVFFIFWLGNGDASELVPDNVESLQCQIVASTVFPEIILAKDDPSVAHDVPVGLGGISDVTVAKAINDRGRFVIRLLTDRGPSRKIETADGKQRVFLNPSFVPTVLVFEISGCLLDESHGEMKKLKANLQSQFSLQSPSGKVITGRSNGLEGDDSIAKPSGEELLATDVNGIDPEGCALLADGTFWLCEEYRPSILC
;
A
#
# COMPACT_ATOMS: atom_id res chain seq x y z
N MET A 1 -27.94 -27.73 -20.52
CA MET A 1 -27.38 -26.41 -20.90
C MET A 1 -27.64 -25.44 -19.77
N ALA A 2 -26.61 -25.15 -18.97
CA ALA A 2 -26.46 -23.96 -18.14
C ALA A 2 -25.06 -24.08 -17.47
N TYR A 3 -24.00 -23.74 -18.20
CA TYR A 3 -22.71 -23.51 -17.56
C TYR A 3 -22.76 -22.12 -16.93
N SER A 4 -22.87 -22.11 -15.60
CA SER A 4 -22.72 -20.91 -14.78
C SER A 4 -21.29 -20.39 -14.96
N HIS A 5 -21.13 -19.23 -15.59
CA HIS A 5 -19.88 -18.47 -15.56
C HIS A 5 -19.62 -18.07 -14.09
N GLN A 6 -18.90 -18.90 -13.34
CA GLN A 6 -18.24 -18.46 -12.12
C GLN A 6 -17.21 -17.41 -12.54
N SER A 7 -17.54 -16.14 -12.25
CA SER A 7 -16.61 -15.03 -12.33
C SER A 7 -15.36 -15.39 -11.55
N GLN A 8 -14.26 -15.54 -12.27
CA GLN A 8 -12.91 -15.72 -11.75
C GLN A 8 -12.54 -14.52 -10.87
N LEU A 9 -12.91 -14.59 -9.59
CA LEU A 9 -12.79 -13.47 -8.68
C LEU A 9 -11.37 -13.45 -8.12
N LEU A 10 -10.57 -12.53 -8.63
CA LEU A 10 -9.25 -12.25 -8.11
C LEU A 10 -9.43 -11.69 -6.68
N THR A 11 -9.14 -12.53 -5.68
CA THR A 11 -9.55 -12.31 -4.29
C THR A 11 -8.50 -11.56 -3.48
N LYS A 12 -7.22 -11.57 -3.88
CA LYS A 12 -6.14 -10.85 -3.19
C LYS A 12 -5.06 -10.35 -4.15
N ALA A 13 -4.65 -9.10 -3.94
CA ALA A 13 -3.43 -8.51 -4.47
C ALA A 13 -2.42 -8.43 -3.33
N ALA A 14 -1.15 -8.69 -3.59
CA ALA A 14 -0.07 -8.56 -2.61
C ALA A 14 1.05 -7.72 -3.22
N ALA A 15 1.54 -6.71 -2.51
CA ALA A 15 2.74 -5.98 -2.92
C ALA A 15 4.00 -6.65 -2.37
N ALA A 16 5.05 -6.74 -3.19
CA ALA A 16 6.42 -6.91 -2.73
C ALA A 16 7.21 -5.64 -3.09
N LEU A 17 7.77 -4.98 -2.09
CA LEU A 17 8.68 -3.86 -2.30
C LEU A 17 10.07 -4.38 -2.63
N LEU A 18 10.60 -3.99 -3.80
CA LEU A 18 12.04 -3.87 -3.97
C LEU A 18 12.38 -2.40 -3.72
N SER A 19 13.27 -2.18 -2.77
CA SER A 19 13.80 -0.89 -2.31
C SER A 19 13.73 0.26 -3.31
N CYS A 20 13.22 1.41 -2.84
CA CYS A 20 13.22 2.73 -3.47
C CYS A 20 12.67 2.75 -4.92
N SER A 21 11.41 3.17 -5.04
CA SER A 21 10.75 3.64 -6.26
C SER A 21 10.06 2.61 -7.18
N VAL A 22 10.03 1.31 -6.83
CA VAL A 22 9.28 0.29 -7.61
C VAL A 22 8.45 -0.63 -6.71
N VAL A 23 7.12 -0.53 -6.83
CA VAL A 23 6.20 -1.46 -6.17
C VAL A 23 5.76 -2.51 -7.18
N VAL A 24 6.12 -3.78 -6.94
CA VAL A 24 5.66 -4.91 -7.74
C VAL A 24 4.48 -5.54 -7.02
N VAL A 25 3.27 -5.41 -7.59
CA VAL A 25 2.08 -6.08 -7.06
C VAL A 25 1.86 -7.38 -7.80
N PHE A 26 1.81 -8.46 -7.03
CA PHE A 26 1.41 -9.79 -7.47
C PHE A 26 -0.08 -9.96 -7.28
N PHE A 27 -0.73 -10.44 -8.33
CA PHE A 27 -2.12 -10.85 -8.29
C PHE A 27 -2.15 -12.36 -8.16
N ILE A 28 -2.59 -12.84 -6.99
CA ILE A 28 -2.64 -14.28 -6.70
C ILE A 28 -4.02 -14.77 -7.11
N PHE A 29 -4.05 -15.71 -8.04
CA PHE A 29 -5.26 -16.39 -8.46
C PHE A 29 -5.37 -17.72 -7.70
N TRP A 30 -6.49 -17.97 -7.03
CA TRP A 30 -6.77 -19.26 -6.42
C TRP A 30 -7.74 -20.02 -7.34
N LEU A 31 -7.27 -21.09 -7.97
CA LEU A 31 -8.14 -22.04 -8.67
C LEU A 31 -8.80 -22.95 -7.62
N GLY A 32 -9.89 -22.46 -7.01
CA GLY A 32 -10.75 -23.29 -6.18
C GLY A 32 -11.91 -23.82 -7.01
N ASN A 33 -11.76 -24.96 -7.68
CA ASN A 33 -12.91 -25.70 -8.19
C ASN A 33 -13.61 -26.31 -6.97
N GLY A 34 -14.61 -25.63 -6.43
CA GLY A 34 -15.35 -26.12 -5.28
C GLY A 34 -16.25 -27.31 -5.64
N ASP A 35 -16.13 -28.38 -4.86
CA ASP A 35 -17.27 -29.01 -4.20
C ASP A 35 -16.76 -29.60 -2.88
N ALA A 36 -17.19 -29.03 -1.75
CA ALA A 36 -16.88 -29.56 -0.44
C ALA A 36 -17.91 -30.64 -0.09
N SER A 37 -17.60 -31.89 -0.43
CA SER A 37 -18.23 -33.06 0.17
C SER A 37 -17.14 -33.97 0.75
N GLU A 38 -17.06 -33.99 2.07
CA GLU A 38 -16.27 -34.90 2.92
C GLU A 38 -14.83 -34.52 3.33
N LEU A 39 -14.48 -35.12 4.47
CA LEU A 39 -13.38 -34.87 5.39
C LEU A 39 -12.01 -34.88 4.72
N VAL A 40 -11.23 -33.84 5.00
CA VAL A 40 -9.83 -33.66 4.59
C VAL A 40 -9.00 -34.91 4.98
N PRO A 41 -8.46 -35.68 4.02
CA PRO A 41 -7.42 -36.67 4.26
C PRO A 41 -6.04 -36.11 3.91
N ASP A 42 -4.98 -36.72 4.44
CA ASP A 42 -3.55 -36.34 4.45
C ASP A 42 -2.83 -36.09 3.09
N ASN A 43 -3.54 -35.74 2.01
CA ASN A 43 -2.99 -35.42 0.69
C ASN A 43 -3.28 -33.96 0.28
N VAL A 44 -2.80 -33.00 1.06
CA VAL A 44 -2.84 -31.59 0.64
C VAL A 44 -1.83 -31.37 -0.47
N GLU A 45 -2.28 -31.29 -1.73
CA GLU A 45 -1.46 -30.80 -2.83
C GLU A 45 -0.88 -29.43 -2.47
N SER A 46 0.42 -29.23 -2.75
CA SER A 46 1.08 -27.97 -2.44
C SER A 46 0.41 -26.84 -3.20
N LEU A 47 -0.06 -25.83 -2.48
CA LEU A 47 -0.55 -24.58 -3.07
C LEU A 47 0.60 -23.92 -3.83
N GLN A 48 0.69 -24.16 -5.14
CA GLN A 48 1.65 -23.48 -6.00
C GLN A 48 1.13 -22.08 -6.30
N CYS A 49 1.66 -21.08 -5.61
CA CYS A 49 1.42 -19.68 -5.93
C CYS A 49 2.26 -19.31 -7.17
N GLN A 50 1.61 -19.06 -8.30
CA GLN A 50 2.27 -18.53 -9.50
C GLN A 50 1.99 -17.04 -9.65
N ILE A 51 3.04 -16.25 -9.88
CA ILE A 51 2.92 -14.87 -10.33
C ILE A 51 2.50 -14.88 -11.80
N VAL A 52 1.24 -14.58 -12.08
CA VAL A 52 0.68 -14.59 -13.44
C VAL A 52 0.70 -13.22 -14.12
N ALA A 53 0.79 -12.15 -13.33
CA ALA A 53 0.82 -10.79 -13.84
C ALA A 53 1.54 -9.86 -12.86
N SER A 54 2.13 -8.79 -13.39
CA SER A 54 2.78 -7.74 -12.61
C SER A 54 2.50 -6.35 -13.21
N THR A 55 2.59 -5.33 -12.36
CA THR A 55 2.57 -3.92 -12.77
C THR A 55 3.58 -3.14 -11.95
N VAL A 56 4.01 -2.01 -12.49
CA VAL A 56 4.85 -1.04 -11.80
C VAL A 56 4.08 0.27 -11.76
N PHE A 57 3.93 0.82 -10.56
CA PHE A 57 3.28 2.11 -10.38
C PHE A 57 4.25 3.23 -10.78
N PRO A 58 3.75 4.33 -11.36
CA PRO A 58 4.60 5.48 -11.65
C PRO A 58 5.22 6.00 -10.35
N GLU A 59 6.48 6.42 -10.42
CA GLU A 59 7.11 7.13 -9.30
C GLU A 59 6.37 8.45 -9.09
N ILE A 60 5.80 8.62 -7.89
CA ILE A 60 5.14 9.86 -7.49
C ILE A 60 6.15 10.64 -6.67
N ILE A 61 6.69 11.70 -7.25
CA ILE A 61 7.62 12.60 -6.58
C ILE A 61 6.81 13.59 -5.76
N LEU A 62 7.02 13.58 -4.44
CA LEU A 62 6.49 14.58 -3.52
C LEU A 62 7.26 15.87 -3.72
N ALA A 63 6.65 16.75 -4.51
CA ALA A 63 6.97 18.16 -4.70
C ALA A 63 8.46 18.53 -4.84
N LYS A 64 8.86 18.96 -6.04
CA LYS A 64 10.13 19.68 -6.25
C LYS A 64 10.20 21.02 -5.51
N ASP A 65 9.05 21.57 -5.10
CA ASP A 65 8.89 22.93 -4.56
C ASP A 65 8.45 22.96 -3.09
N ASP A 66 8.42 21.82 -2.38
CA ASP A 66 8.10 21.78 -0.94
C ASP A 66 9.33 22.20 -0.12
N PRO A 67 9.27 23.32 0.62
CA PRO A 67 10.41 23.82 1.39
C PRO A 67 10.83 22.89 2.53
N SER A 68 10.01 21.90 2.88
CA SER A 68 10.32 20.89 3.90
C SER A 68 11.05 19.64 3.36
N VAL A 69 11.21 19.54 2.04
CA VAL A 69 11.95 18.48 1.35
C VAL A 69 13.44 18.83 1.28
N ALA A 70 14.33 17.89 1.61
CA ALA A 70 15.77 18.07 1.39
C ALA A 70 16.05 18.31 -0.11
N HIS A 71 16.56 19.50 -0.45
CA HIS A 71 16.60 20.01 -1.83
C HIS A 71 17.51 19.21 -2.79
N ASP A 72 18.29 18.26 -2.28
CA ASP A 72 19.36 17.60 -3.03
C ASP A 72 18.94 16.25 -3.65
N VAL A 73 17.75 15.72 -3.33
CA VAL A 73 17.27 14.42 -3.86
C VAL A 73 15.76 14.47 -4.12
N PRO A 74 15.25 13.99 -5.26
CA PRO A 74 13.81 13.80 -5.46
C PRO A 74 13.24 12.92 -4.35
N VAL A 75 12.32 13.45 -3.54
CA VAL A 75 11.65 12.66 -2.50
C VAL A 75 10.43 12.01 -3.12
N GLY A 76 10.44 10.69 -3.23
CA GLY A 76 9.28 9.91 -3.65
C GLY A 76 8.19 9.87 -2.58
N LEU A 77 7.02 9.35 -2.95
CA LEU A 77 5.79 9.22 -2.14
C LEU A 77 5.98 8.56 -0.76
N GLY A 78 7.06 7.82 -0.55
CA GLY A 78 7.26 7.01 0.65
C GLY A 78 7.01 5.53 0.38
N GLY A 79 6.94 4.75 1.44
CA GLY A 79 6.61 3.33 1.36
C GLY A 79 5.13 3.12 1.07
N ILE A 80 4.79 1.95 0.54
CA ILE A 80 3.41 1.48 0.43
C ILE A 80 3.22 0.38 1.48
N SER A 81 2.32 0.62 2.40
CA SER A 81 2.03 -0.33 3.48
C SER A 81 1.06 -1.42 3.06
N ASP A 82 0.06 -1.08 2.26
CA ASP A 82 -0.98 -2.05 1.87
C ASP A 82 -1.57 -1.79 0.48
N VAL A 83 -2.11 -2.87 -0.10
CA VAL A 83 -2.80 -2.91 -1.40
C VAL A 83 -4.09 -3.68 -1.28
N THR A 84 -5.22 -3.02 -1.48
CA THR A 84 -6.55 -3.64 -1.41
C THR A 84 -7.25 -3.60 -2.75
N VAL A 85 -7.89 -4.70 -3.16
CA VAL A 85 -8.79 -4.71 -4.33
C VAL A 85 -10.09 -4.00 -3.96
N ALA A 86 -10.32 -2.82 -4.53
CA ALA A 86 -11.50 -2.01 -4.26
C ALA A 86 -12.69 -2.33 -5.18
N LYS A 87 -12.41 -2.78 -6.41
CA LYS A 87 -13.42 -3.34 -7.31
C LYS A 87 -12.83 -4.57 -7.99
N ALA A 88 -13.55 -5.67 -7.96
CA ALA A 88 -13.16 -6.90 -8.63
C ALA A 88 -13.05 -6.72 -10.16
N ILE A 89 -12.42 -7.70 -10.80
CA ILE A 89 -12.25 -7.74 -12.25
C ILE A 89 -13.59 -7.79 -12.98
N ASN A 90 -13.72 -6.99 -14.04
CA ASN A 90 -14.87 -7.01 -14.95
C ASN A 90 -14.59 -7.83 -16.22
N ASP A 91 -15.63 -7.98 -17.03
CA ASP A 91 -15.63 -8.62 -18.35
C ASP A 91 -14.59 -8.08 -19.34
N ARG A 92 -14.10 -6.84 -19.12
CA ARG A 92 -13.02 -6.23 -19.93
C ARG A 92 -11.63 -6.45 -19.34
N GLY A 93 -11.48 -7.29 -18.33
CA GLY A 93 -10.20 -7.54 -17.67
C GLY A 93 -9.65 -6.31 -16.94
N ARG A 94 -10.54 -5.48 -16.38
CA ARG A 94 -10.17 -4.29 -15.58
C ARG A 94 -10.66 -4.42 -14.15
N PHE A 95 -9.90 -3.92 -13.21
CA PHE A 95 -10.24 -3.88 -11.78
C PHE A 95 -9.68 -2.61 -11.14
N VAL A 96 -10.06 -2.34 -9.88
CA VAL A 96 -9.59 -1.15 -9.15
C VAL A 96 -8.92 -1.57 -7.87
N ILE A 97 -7.77 -0.98 -7.58
CA ILE A 97 -7.05 -1.16 -6.31
C ILE A 97 -6.91 0.16 -5.57
N ARG A 98 -6.71 0.06 -4.25
CA ARG A 98 -6.25 1.13 -3.37
C ARG A 98 -4.86 0.79 -2.85
N LEU A 99 -3.94 1.74 -2.93
CA LEU A 99 -2.65 1.70 -2.24
C LEU A 99 -2.71 2.66 -1.06
N LEU A 100 -2.19 2.24 0.09
CA LEU A 100 -2.02 3.07 1.27
C LEU A 100 -0.53 3.28 1.50
N THR A 101 -0.10 4.53 1.62
CA THR A 101 1.29 4.85 2.00
C THR A 101 1.51 4.68 3.49
N ASP A 102 2.77 4.49 3.87
CA ASP A 102 3.25 4.51 5.27
C ASP A 102 3.22 5.92 5.87
N ARG A 103 3.87 6.10 7.03
CA ARG A 103 4.14 7.41 7.65
C ARG A 103 4.97 8.39 6.81
N GLY A 104 5.45 7.99 5.65
CA GLY A 104 6.19 8.83 4.73
C GLY A 104 7.67 8.52 4.61
N PRO A 105 8.34 9.18 3.65
CA PRO A 105 9.70 8.85 3.25
C PRO A 105 10.68 9.13 4.39
N SER A 106 11.38 8.09 4.82
CA SER A 106 12.40 8.16 5.87
C SER A 106 13.70 7.50 5.43
N ARG A 107 14.81 7.91 6.05
CA ARG A 107 16.10 7.20 5.93
C ARG A 107 16.84 7.18 7.26
N LYS A 108 17.77 6.25 7.40
CA LYS A 108 18.72 6.23 8.52
C LYS A 108 19.98 7.00 8.10
N ILE A 109 20.43 7.91 8.95
CA ILE A 109 21.71 8.64 8.82
C ILE A 109 22.62 8.27 10.00
N GLU A 110 23.92 8.38 9.79
CA GLU A 110 24.91 8.29 10.89
C GLU A 110 25.06 9.67 11.52
N THR A 111 24.97 9.76 12.83
CA THR A 111 25.20 10.99 13.63
C THR A 111 26.28 10.72 14.67
N ALA A 112 26.73 11.77 15.39
CA ALA A 112 27.67 11.61 16.50
C ALA A 112 27.15 10.69 17.61
N ASP A 113 25.82 10.63 17.78
CA ASP A 113 25.14 9.82 18.80
C ASP A 113 24.68 8.45 18.26
N GLY A 114 25.05 8.10 17.02
CA GLY A 114 24.74 6.84 16.36
C GLY A 114 23.74 6.96 15.21
N LYS A 115 23.10 5.84 14.85
CA LYS A 115 22.12 5.78 13.74
C LYS A 115 20.82 6.48 14.14
N GLN A 116 20.50 7.57 13.44
CA GLN A 116 19.28 8.36 13.62
C GLN A 116 18.35 8.17 12.41
N ARG A 117 17.04 8.02 12.62
CA ARG A 117 16.05 8.06 11.53
C ARG A 117 15.61 9.51 11.30
N VAL A 118 15.56 9.92 10.04
CA VAL A 118 15.07 11.24 9.61
C VAL A 118 13.89 11.10 8.66
N PHE A 119 12.92 12.01 8.75
CA PHE A 119 11.92 12.20 7.70
C PHE A 119 12.48 13.10 6.60
N LEU A 120 12.29 12.67 5.35
CA LEU A 120 12.67 13.43 4.17
C LEU A 120 11.60 14.48 3.81
N ASN A 121 10.35 14.23 4.21
CA ASN A 121 9.26 15.21 4.19
C ASN A 121 8.53 15.16 5.55
N PRO A 122 8.87 16.04 6.50
CA PRO A 122 8.22 16.11 7.80
C PRO A 122 6.72 16.46 7.77
N SER A 123 6.26 17.05 6.67
CA SER A 123 4.87 17.46 6.46
C SER A 123 4.06 16.37 5.76
N PHE A 124 4.65 15.19 5.52
CA PHE A 124 3.98 14.10 4.82
C PHE A 124 2.71 13.67 5.54
N VAL A 125 1.67 13.47 4.73
CA VAL A 125 0.36 12.99 5.16
C VAL A 125 0.15 11.65 4.46
N PRO A 126 -0.02 10.54 5.21
CA PRO A 126 -0.36 9.26 4.61
C PRO A 126 -1.53 9.40 3.65
N THR A 127 -1.41 8.76 2.50
CA THR A 127 -2.23 9.02 1.33
C THR A 127 -2.73 7.73 0.74
N VAL A 128 -4.01 7.72 0.36
CA VAL A 128 -4.63 6.63 -0.37
C VAL A 128 -4.60 6.96 -1.86
N LEU A 129 -4.10 6.04 -2.66
CA LEU A 129 -4.06 6.14 -4.11
C LEU A 129 -4.99 5.11 -4.73
N VAL A 130 -5.80 5.52 -5.68
CA VAL A 130 -6.76 4.65 -6.36
C VAL A 130 -6.31 4.45 -7.80
N PHE A 131 -6.01 3.21 -8.16
CA PHE A 131 -5.58 2.85 -9.52
C PHE A 131 -6.63 1.98 -10.21
N GLU A 132 -6.94 2.30 -11.46
CA GLU A 132 -7.55 1.33 -12.39
C GLU A 132 -6.43 0.50 -13.00
N ILE A 133 -6.55 -0.81 -12.92
CA ILE A 133 -5.64 -1.76 -13.54
C ILE A 133 -6.31 -2.38 -14.76
N SER A 134 -5.59 -2.48 -15.87
CA SER A 134 -6.09 -3.03 -17.13
C SER A 134 -5.09 -3.98 -17.78
N GLY A 135 -5.58 -4.86 -18.66
CA GLY A 135 -4.78 -5.88 -19.33
C GLY A 135 -4.85 -7.26 -18.67
N CYS A 136 -5.79 -7.48 -17.74
CA CYS A 136 -5.96 -8.75 -17.01
C CYS A 136 -6.84 -9.78 -17.74
N LEU A 137 -6.97 -9.72 -19.07
CA LEU A 137 -7.60 -10.81 -19.80
C LEU A 137 -6.69 -12.04 -19.66
N LEU A 138 -7.07 -12.93 -18.74
CA LEU A 138 -6.53 -14.28 -18.64
C LEU A 138 -6.91 -14.95 -19.97
N ASP A 139 -5.94 -15.10 -20.85
CA ASP A 139 -6.12 -16.04 -21.96
C ASP A 139 -5.78 -17.42 -21.40
N GLU A 140 -6.15 -18.45 -22.13
CA GLU A 140 -5.83 -19.83 -21.79
C GLU A 140 -4.33 -20.15 -21.99
N SER A 141 -3.48 -19.15 -22.28
CA SER A 141 -2.03 -19.33 -22.36
C SER A 141 -1.45 -19.35 -20.94
N HIS A 142 -1.59 -20.51 -20.32
CA HIS A 142 -0.90 -20.86 -19.09
C HIS A 142 0.62 -20.70 -19.32
N GLY A 143 1.24 -19.63 -18.81
CA GLY A 143 2.70 -19.59 -18.65
C GLY A 143 3.40 -18.25 -18.86
N GLU A 144 2.81 -17.28 -19.57
CA GLU A 144 3.48 -15.98 -19.79
C GLU A 144 3.04 -14.91 -18.79
N MET A 145 4.02 -14.29 -18.13
CA MET A 145 3.78 -13.17 -17.20
C MET A 145 3.26 -11.96 -17.96
N LYS A 146 2.02 -11.55 -17.69
CA LYS A 146 1.42 -10.38 -18.32
C LYS A 146 1.82 -9.09 -17.61
N LYS A 147 2.21 -8.07 -18.38
CA LYS A 147 2.41 -6.71 -17.87
C LYS A 147 1.08 -5.96 -17.87
N LEU A 148 0.57 -5.65 -16.68
CA LEU A 148 -0.64 -4.86 -16.51
C LEU A 148 -0.33 -3.37 -16.56
N LYS A 149 -1.33 -2.59 -16.98
CA LYS A 149 -1.25 -1.13 -16.97
C LYS A 149 -1.97 -0.58 -15.76
N ALA A 150 -1.29 0.24 -14.96
CA ALA A 150 -1.86 0.95 -13.83
C ALA A 150 -2.10 2.43 -14.18
N ASN A 151 -3.34 2.89 -14.05
CA ASN A 151 -3.72 4.27 -14.30
C ASN A 151 -4.24 4.89 -12.99
N LEU A 152 -3.54 5.90 -12.47
CA LEU A 152 -3.97 6.63 -11.28
C LEU A 152 -5.28 7.36 -11.59
N GLN A 153 -6.33 7.04 -10.84
CA GLN A 153 -7.66 7.64 -10.98
C GLN A 153 -7.83 8.81 -10.02
N SER A 154 -7.38 8.64 -8.78
CA SER A 154 -7.50 9.64 -7.73
C SER A 154 -6.50 9.36 -6.62
N GLN A 155 -6.17 10.40 -5.85
CA GLN A 155 -5.43 10.30 -4.61
C GLN A 155 -6.07 11.21 -3.56
N PHE A 156 -6.04 10.81 -2.30
CA PHE A 156 -6.50 11.64 -1.20
C PHE A 156 -5.69 11.35 0.07
N SER A 157 -5.29 12.41 0.76
CA SER A 157 -4.56 12.31 2.02
C SER A 157 -5.51 12.09 3.19
N LEU A 158 -5.03 11.42 4.23
CA LEU A 158 -5.80 11.17 5.43
C LEU A 158 -6.03 12.48 6.21
N GLN A 159 -7.27 12.68 6.62
CA GLN A 159 -7.71 13.87 7.35
C GLN A 159 -8.82 13.52 8.34
N SER A 160 -8.92 14.30 9.41
CA SER A 160 -10.03 14.24 10.36
C SER A 160 -11.34 14.72 9.71
N PRO A 161 -12.51 14.49 10.34
CA PRO A 161 -13.78 15.04 9.88
C PRO A 161 -13.80 16.57 9.77
N SER A 162 -12.95 17.28 10.53
CA SER A 162 -12.80 18.73 10.45
C SER A 162 -11.87 19.20 9.31
N GLY A 163 -11.33 18.28 8.51
CA GLY A 163 -10.38 18.56 7.44
C GLY A 163 -8.94 18.80 7.90
N LYS A 164 -8.61 18.50 9.17
CA LYS A 164 -7.23 18.57 9.65
C LYS A 164 -6.46 17.35 9.16
N VAL A 165 -5.31 17.56 8.53
CA VAL A 165 -4.45 16.45 8.07
C VAL A 165 -3.98 15.58 9.24
N ILE A 166 -3.91 14.28 8.99
CA ILE A 166 -3.39 13.27 9.92
C ILE A 166 -1.97 12.97 9.46
N THR A 167 -0.96 13.46 10.17
CA THR A 167 0.45 13.34 9.71
C THR A 167 1.03 11.95 9.95
N GLY A 168 2.18 11.65 9.36
CA GLY A 168 2.95 10.42 9.63
C GLY A 168 3.72 10.40 10.97
N ARG A 169 3.67 11.49 11.74
CA ARG A 169 4.51 11.66 12.93
C ARG A 169 3.98 10.81 14.08
N SER A 170 4.87 10.35 14.96
CA SER A 170 4.48 9.63 16.18
C SER A 170 3.54 10.48 17.04
N ASN A 171 2.59 9.81 17.70
CA ASN A 171 1.69 10.40 18.69
C ASN A 171 2.35 10.74 20.04
N GLY A 172 3.64 10.44 20.19
CA GLY A 172 4.49 10.97 21.24
C GLY A 172 4.38 10.30 22.61
N LEU A 173 3.76 9.13 22.69
CA LEU A 173 3.92 8.29 23.89
C LEU A 173 5.22 7.49 23.80
N GLU A 174 5.70 7.02 24.94
CA GLU A 174 6.97 6.29 25.04
C GLU A 174 7.00 5.03 24.15
N GLY A 175 8.21 4.67 23.68
CA GLY A 175 8.46 3.44 22.92
C GLY A 175 8.56 3.62 21.41
N ASP A 176 8.08 4.73 20.84
CA ASP A 176 8.20 5.00 19.40
C ASP A 176 9.61 5.49 19.04
N ASP A 177 10.05 5.16 17.83
CA ASP A 177 11.30 5.66 17.28
C ASP A 177 11.28 7.21 17.24
N SER A 178 12.30 7.84 17.81
CA SER A 178 12.49 9.28 17.70
C SER A 178 12.91 9.63 16.27
N ILE A 179 12.15 10.51 15.61
CA ILE A 179 12.39 10.90 14.22
C ILE A 179 12.86 12.34 14.17
N ALA A 180 13.97 12.58 13.47
CA ALA A 180 14.55 13.90 13.29
C ALA A 180 14.14 14.55 11.95
N LYS A 181 14.36 15.87 11.88
CA LYS A 181 14.32 16.66 10.65
C LYS A 181 15.32 16.11 9.62
N PRO A 182 15.17 16.44 8.32
CA PRO A 182 16.09 15.96 7.29
C PRO A 182 17.59 16.21 7.58
N SER A 183 17.92 17.28 8.31
CA SER A 183 19.30 17.62 8.72
C SER A 183 19.88 16.69 9.80
N GLY A 184 19.04 15.99 10.57
CA GLY A 184 19.46 15.17 11.71
C GLY A 184 19.64 15.91 13.04
N GLU A 185 19.60 17.25 13.04
CA GLU A 185 19.96 18.06 14.21
C GLU A 185 18.83 18.26 15.23
N GLU A 186 17.57 18.05 14.84
CA GLU A 186 16.41 18.31 15.70
C GLU A 186 15.34 17.24 15.53
N LEU A 187 14.80 16.76 16.65
CA LEU A 187 13.64 15.87 16.66
C LEU A 187 12.39 16.59 16.18
N LEU A 188 11.58 15.91 15.39
CA LEU A 188 10.28 16.42 14.98
C LEU A 188 9.32 16.43 16.17
N ALA A 189 8.53 17.49 16.26
CA ALA A 189 7.42 17.53 17.20
C ALA A 189 6.43 16.40 16.88
N THR A 190 5.94 15.75 17.93
CA THR A 190 4.94 14.70 17.86
C THR A 190 3.59 15.26 17.41
N ASP A 191 2.73 14.39 16.89
CA ASP A 191 1.36 14.74 16.51
C ASP A 191 0.42 13.73 17.14
N VAL A 192 -0.40 14.17 18.10
CA VAL A 192 -1.33 13.31 18.84
C VAL A 192 -2.26 12.47 17.93
N ASN A 193 -2.55 12.98 16.73
CA ASN A 193 -3.35 12.29 15.72
C ASN A 193 -2.51 11.66 14.61
N GLY A 194 -1.18 11.70 14.73
CA GLY A 194 -0.28 11.14 13.74
C GLY A 194 -0.21 9.62 13.82
N ILE A 195 -0.05 9.00 12.66
CA ILE A 195 -0.16 7.56 12.46
C ILE A 195 0.89 7.05 11.47
N ASP A 196 1.31 5.80 11.64
CA ASP A 196 2.08 5.00 10.69
C ASP A 196 1.23 3.81 10.23
N PRO A 197 0.39 4.00 9.20
CA PRO A 197 -0.64 3.05 8.88
C PRO A 197 -0.03 1.89 8.09
N GLU A 198 -0.30 0.66 8.53
CA GLU A 198 0.33 -0.57 8.01
C GLU A 198 -0.63 -1.49 7.26
N GLY A 199 -1.92 -1.16 7.27
CA GLY A 199 -2.95 -2.01 6.69
C GLY A 199 -4.25 -1.28 6.47
N CYS A 200 -5.06 -1.78 5.53
CA CYS A 200 -6.35 -1.22 5.17
C CYS A 200 -7.39 -2.34 5.02
N ALA A 201 -8.48 -2.25 5.79
CA ALA A 201 -9.64 -3.11 5.63
C ALA A 201 -10.78 -2.31 4.98
N LEU A 202 -11.03 -2.56 3.70
CA LEU A 202 -12.09 -1.93 2.93
C LEU A 202 -13.47 -2.52 3.29
N LEU A 203 -14.44 -1.64 3.55
CA LEU A 203 -15.83 -2.00 3.79
C LEU A 203 -16.68 -1.92 2.51
N ALA A 204 -17.83 -2.59 2.53
CA ALA A 204 -18.72 -2.69 1.37
C ALA A 204 -19.31 -1.34 0.92
N ASP A 205 -19.44 -0.38 1.83
CA ASP A 205 -19.89 0.98 1.54
C ASP A 205 -18.77 1.91 0.99
N GLY A 206 -17.55 1.37 0.86
CA GLY A 206 -16.38 2.09 0.35
C GLY A 206 -15.58 2.84 1.41
N THR A 207 -16.03 2.87 2.66
CA THR A 207 -15.25 3.31 3.84
C THR A 207 -14.19 2.26 4.20
N PHE A 208 -13.26 2.58 5.08
CA PHE A 208 -12.17 1.66 5.44
C PHE A 208 -11.67 1.87 6.87
N TRP A 209 -11.15 0.79 7.44
CA TRP A 209 -10.36 0.82 8.68
C TRP A 209 -8.88 0.77 8.35
N LEU A 210 -8.07 1.37 9.22
CA LEU A 210 -6.62 1.34 9.14
C LEU A 210 -6.05 0.50 10.29
N CYS A 211 -5.03 -0.29 9.98
CA CYS A 211 -4.14 -0.88 10.98
C CYS A 211 -2.97 0.07 11.20
N GLU A 212 -2.46 0.12 12.43
CA GLU A 212 -1.53 1.16 12.86
C GLU A 212 -0.27 0.58 13.51
N GLU A 213 0.93 1.05 13.13
CA GLU A 213 2.21 0.54 13.65
C GLU A 213 2.53 1.10 15.04
N TYR A 214 2.33 2.40 15.27
CA TYR A 214 2.74 3.01 16.55
C TYR A 214 2.03 2.34 17.73
N ARG A 215 0.69 2.21 17.63
CA ARG A 215 -0.21 1.62 18.64
C ARG A 215 -1.70 1.82 18.28
N PRO A 216 -2.63 1.09 18.92
CA PRO A 216 -4.05 1.40 18.84
C PRO A 216 -4.34 2.87 19.13
N SER A 217 -5.05 3.53 18.22
CA SER A 217 -5.31 4.97 18.25
C SER A 217 -6.79 5.26 18.02
N ILE A 218 -7.31 6.29 18.69
CA ILE A 218 -8.61 6.90 18.37
C ILE A 218 -8.30 8.33 17.93
N LEU A 219 -8.58 8.62 16.67
CA LEU A 219 -8.26 9.92 16.07
C LEU A 219 -9.38 10.92 16.36
N CYS A 220 -9.01 12.17 16.65
CA CYS A 220 -9.95 13.27 16.90
C CYS A 220 -10.04 14.27 15.74
#